data_AF-A0A172TI83-F1
#
_entry.id   AF-A0A172TI83-F1
#
_cell.length_a   1.000
_cell.length_b   1.000
_cell.length_c   1.000
_cell.angle_alpha   90.00
_cell.angle_beta   90.00
_cell.angle_gamma   90.00
#
_symmetry.space_group_name_H-M   'P 1'
#
loop_
_entity.id
_entity.type
_entity.pdbx_description
1 polymer ?
#
loop_
_entity_poly.entity_id
_entity_poly.type
_entity_poly.pdbx_seq_one_letter_code
_entity_poly.pdbx_strand_id
1 'polypeptide(L)' 'MRDIIIQIINEWNPVDIYPLLKDEYYSESQKVFEAMDLTSTANELAKEMFNIFVKSFGKEFNKSMDECRYIAKKIINSK' A
#
# COMPACT_ATOMS: atom_id res chain seq x y z
N MET A 1 10.58 -10.06 1.69
CA MET A 1 10.26 -8.69 1.24
C MET A 1 8.82 -8.56 0.73
N ARG A 2 8.42 -9.26 -0.35
CA ARG A 2 7.04 -9.22 -0.88
C ARG A 2 5.98 -9.59 0.17
N ASP A 3 6.21 -10.65 0.94
CA ASP A 3 5.28 -11.08 1.98
C ASP A 3 5.11 -10.04 3.10
N ILE A 4 6.16 -9.27 3.40
CA ILE A 4 6.11 -8.20 4.40
C ILE A 4 5.23 -7.05 3.91
N ILE A 5 5.34 -6.68 2.63
CA ILE A 5 4.49 -5.64 2.03
C ILE A 5 3.02 -6.07 2.05
N ILE A 6 2.74 -7.33 1.67
CA ILE A 6 1.39 -7.89 1.73
C ILE A 6 0.84 -7.82 3.16
N GLN A 7 1.64 -8.22 4.15
CA GLN A 7 1.24 -8.13 5.55
C GLN A 7 0.95 -6.70 5.98
N ILE A 8 1.86 -5.75 5.70
CA ILE A 8 1.68 -4.34 6.08
C ILE A 8 0.42 -3.75 5.45
N ILE A 9 0.12 -4.08 4.18
CA ILE A 9 -1.06 -3.55 3.48
C ILE A 9 -2.35 -4.21 3.99
N ASN A 10 -2.35 -5.52 4.24
CA ASN A 10 -3.48 -6.20 4.88
C ASN A 10 -3.78 -5.64 6.27
N GLU A 11 -2.75 -5.44 7.09
CA GLU A 11 -2.90 -4.82 8.42
C GLU A 11 -3.39 -3.36 8.33
N TRP A 12 -2.96 -2.62 7.30
CA TRP A 12 -3.44 -1.27 7.06
C TRP A 12 -4.92 -1.24 6.64
N ASN A 13 -5.39 -2.26 5.92
CA ASN A 13 -6.77 -2.39 5.46
C ASN A 13 -7.29 -1.10 4.77
N PRO A 14 -6.72 -0.72 3.61
CA PRO A 14 -6.94 0.60 2.99
C PRO A 14 -8.39 0.93 2.63
N VAL A 15 -9.30 -0.04 2.62
CA VAL A 15 -10.73 0.15 2.33
C VAL A 15 -11.62 -0.52 3.37
N ASP A 16 -11.08 -0.84 4.56
CA ASP A 16 -11.82 -1.34 5.71
C ASP A 16 -12.70 -2.59 5.38
N ILE A 17 -12.15 -3.56 4.63
CA ILE A 17 -12.84 -4.81 4.24
C ILE A 17 -12.92 -5.79 5.42
N TYR A 18 -14.10 -6.38 5.61
CA TYR A 18 -14.37 -7.44 6.58
C TYR A 18 -15.33 -8.51 6.02
N PRO A 19 -15.01 -9.82 6.15
CA PRO A 19 -13.79 -10.38 6.73
C PRO A 19 -12.57 -10.17 5.81
N LEU A 20 -11.40 -9.92 6.40
CA LEU A 20 -10.16 -9.73 5.65
C LEU A 20 -9.54 -11.08 5.27
N LEU A 21 -9.43 -11.37 3.98
CA LEU A 21 -8.73 -12.56 3.49
C LEU A 21 -7.21 -12.34 3.46
N LYS A 22 -6.45 -13.43 3.49
CA LYS A 22 -4.97 -13.37 3.50
C LYS A 22 -4.40 -12.69 2.25
N ASP A 23 -5.08 -12.82 1.12
CA ASP A 23 -4.68 -12.33 -0.20
C ASP A 23 -5.53 -11.15 -0.69
N GLU A 24 -6.30 -10.51 0.20
CA GLU A 24 -7.25 -9.43 -0.14
C GLU A 24 -6.61 -8.35 -1.01
N TYR A 25 -5.43 -7.85 -0.63
CA TYR A 25 -4.71 -6.80 -1.34
C TYR A 25 -3.52 -7.31 -2.14
N TYR A 26 -3.53 -8.57 -2.58
CA TYR A 26 -2.37 -9.16 -3.27
C TYR A 26 -1.98 -8.38 -4.53
N SER A 27 -2.95 -8.01 -5.37
CA SER A 27 -2.68 -7.27 -6.62
C SER A 27 -2.05 -5.91 -6.34
N GLU A 28 -2.59 -5.16 -5.38
CA GLU A 28 -2.10 -3.84 -5.00
C GLU A 28 -0.72 -3.93 -4.37
N SER A 29 -0.52 -4.93 -3.51
CA SER A 29 0.77 -5.18 -2.86
C SER A 29 1.88 -5.49 -3.86
N GLN A 30 1.59 -6.21 -4.95
CA GLN A 30 2.55 -6.43 -6.03
C GLN A 30 2.93 -5.12 -6.73
N LYS A 31 1.94 -4.27 -7.05
CA LYS A 31 2.20 -2.95 -7.66
C LYS A 31 3.01 -2.05 -6.73
N VAL A 32 2.76 -2.09 -5.42
CA VAL A 32 3.53 -1.34 -4.42
C VAL A 32 4.97 -1.86 -4.35
N PHE A 33 5.17 -3.18 -4.39
CA PHE A 33 6.50 -3.76 -4.46
C PHE A 33 7.27 -3.29 -5.70
N GLU A 34 6.63 -3.30 -6.88
CA GLU A 34 7.24 -2.80 -8.13
C GLU A 34 7.55 -1.30 -8.05
N ALA A 35 6.65 -0.49 -7.49
CA ALA A 35 6.87 0.95 -7.31
C ALA A 35 8.01 1.25 -6.31
N MET A 36 8.22 0.40 -5.30
CA MET A 36 9.30 0.56 -4.33
C MET A 36 10.68 0.46 -4.99
N ASP A 37 10.86 -0.37 -6.02
CA ASP A 37 12.12 -0.48 -6.75
C ASP A 37 12.39 0.72 -7.67
N LEU A 38 11.35 1.49 -8.01
CA LEU A 38 11.41 2.65 -8.90
C LEU A 38 11.42 3.99 -8.15
N THR A 39 11.24 3.98 -6.83
CA THR A 39 11.16 5.18 -6.01
C THR A 39 12.32 5.26 -5.03
N SER A 40 12.79 6.49 -4.77
CA SER A 40 13.96 6.75 -3.92
C SER A 40 13.56 7.24 -2.52
N THR A 41 12.31 7.69 -2.35
CA THR A 41 11.85 8.28 -1.09
C THR A 41 10.47 7.75 -0.68
N ALA A 42 10.18 7.81 0.63
CA ALA A 42 8.85 7.50 1.15
C ALA A 42 7.74 8.38 0.56
N ASN A 43 8.06 9.62 0.16
CA ASN A 43 7.08 10.54 -0.44
C ASN A 43 6.71 10.10 -1.86
N GLU A 44 7.70 9.63 -2.63
CA GLU A 44 7.47 9.10 -3.97
C GLU A 44 6.66 7.80 -3.90
N LEU A 45 7.06 6.86 -3.03
CA LEU A 45 6.32 5.62 -2.82
C LEU A 45 4.89 5.89 -2.33
N ALA A 46 4.68 6.84 -1.42
CA ALA A 46 3.36 7.23 -0.95
C ALA A 46 2.43 7.71 -2.07
N LYS A 47 2.98 8.48 -3.01
CA LYS A 47 2.24 8.98 -4.17
C LYS A 47 1.83 7.82 -5.09
N GLU A 48 2.76 6.89 -5.36
CA GLU A 48 2.44 5.71 -6.16
C GLU A 48 1.42 4.81 -5.47
N MET A 49 1.56 4.58 -4.15
CA MET A 49 0.56 3.87 -3.36
C MET A 49 -0.81 4.52 -3.48
N PHE A 50 -0.92 5.83 -3.24
CA PHE A 50 -2.18 6.56 -3.37
C PHE A 50 -2.81 6.35 -4.75
N ASN A 51 -2.02 6.46 -5.83
CA ASN A 51 -2.50 6.21 -7.20
C ASN A 51 -2.97 4.76 -7.40
N ILE A 52 -2.24 3.78 -6.89
CA ILE A 52 -2.58 2.36 -6.97
C ILE A 52 -3.94 2.12 -6.30
N PHE A 53 -4.12 2.58 -5.07
CA PHE A 53 -5.34 2.33 -4.29
C PHE A 53 -6.53 3.12 -4.81
N VAL A 54 -6.36 4.37 -5.25
CA VAL A 54 -7.41 5.13 -5.96
C VAL A 54 -7.81 4.43 -7.25
N LYS A 55 -6.86 3.89 -8.01
CA LYS A 55 -7.17 3.17 -9.27
C LYS A 55 -7.88 1.85 -9.01
N SER A 56 -7.52 1.12 -7.96
CA SER A 56 -8.13 -0.18 -7.63
C SER A 56 -9.51 -0.04 -6.99
N PHE A 57 -9.71 0.96 -6.14
CA PHE A 57 -10.91 1.03 -5.28
C PHE A 57 -11.74 2.30 -5.44
N GLY A 58 -11.23 3.31 -6.16
CA GLY A 58 -11.96 4.54 -6.45
C GLY A 58 -12.46 5.23 -5.19
N LYS A 59 -13.79 5.29 -5.03
CA LYS A 59 -14.46 5.98 -3.92
C LYS A 59 -14.34 5.24 -2.59
N GLU A 60 -14.11 3.93 -2.61
CA GLU A 60 -13.96 3.13 -1.38
C GLU A 60 -12.63 3.41 -0.69
N PHE A 61 -11.62 3.87 -1.45
CA PHE A 61 -10.37 4.33 -0.88
C PHE A 61 -10.52 5.74 -0.29
N ASN A 62 -10.63 5.80 1.03
CA ASN A 62 -10.84 7.03 1.79
C ASN A 62 -9.60 7.49 2.57
N LYS A 63 -8.45 6.82 2.39
CA LYS A 63 -7.22 7.13 3.13
C LYS A 63 -6.51 8.36 2.56
N SER A 64 -5.84 9.09 3.43
CA SER A 64 -5.14 10.33 3.08
C SER A 64 -3.74 10.08 2.50
N MET A 65 -3.19 11.08 1.80
CA MET A 65 -1.80 11.04 1.34
C MET A 65 -0.80 10.92 2.50
N ASP A 66 -1.12 11.48 3.67
CA ASP A 66 -0.26 11.39 4.85
C ASP A 66 -0.30 9.99 5.49
N GLU A 67 -1.45 9.31 5.44
CA GLU A 67 -1.53 7.89 5.79
C GLU A 67 -0.72 7.04 4.80
N CYS A 68 -0.85 7.26 3.49
CA CYS A 68 0.00 6.59 2.51
C CYS A 68 1.48 6.81 2.81
N ARG A 69 1.87 8.02 3.23
CA ARG A 69 3.26 8.34 3.61
C ARG A 69 3.71 7.60 4.86
N TYR A 70 2.84 7.48 5.86
CA TYR A 70 3.12 6.71 7.05
C TYR A 70 3.36 5.22 6.72
N ILE A 71 2.52 4.63 5.88
CA ILE A 71 2.67 3.23 5.46
C ILE A 71 3.88 3.04 4.54
N ALA A 72 4.13 3.95 3.60
CA ALA A 72 5.32 3.93 2.75
C ALA A 72 6.62 3.95 3.57
N LYS A 73 6.67 4.75 4.64
CA LYS A 73 7.80 4.74 5.59
C LYS A 73 7.96 3.38 6.28
N LYS A 74 6.85 2.75 6.72
CA LYS A 74 6.92 1.39 7.30
C LYS A 74 7.49 0.39 6.32
N ILE A 75 7.04 0.42 5.06
CA ILE A 75 7.51 -0.49 4.01
C ILE A 75 9.02 -0.31 3.78
N ILE A 76 9.49 0.93 3.60
CA ILE A 76 10.91 1.23 3.36
C ILE A 76 11.78 0.83 4.55
N ASN A 77 11.31 1.03 5.79
CA ASN A 77 12.05 0.65 7.00
C ASN A 77 12.01 -0.86 7.29
N SER A 78 11.16 -1.61 6.59
CA SER A 78 11.08 -3.08 6.69
C SER A 78 11.89 -3.78 5.59
N LYS A 79 12.67 -3.01 4.82
CA LYS A 79 13.62 -3.47 3.81
C LYS A 79 14.84 -4.15 4.43
#